data_AF-A0A6P7H1F0-F1
#
_entry.id   AF-A0A6P7H1F0-F1
#
_cell.length_a   1.000
_cell.length_b   1.000
_cell.length_c   1.000
_cell.angle_alpha   90.00
_cell.angle_beta   90.00
_cell.angle_gamma   90.00
#
_symmetry.space_group_name_H-M   'P 1'
#
loop_
_entity.id
_entity.type
_entity.pdbx_description
1 polymer ?
#
loop_
_entity_poly.entity_id
_entity_poly.type
_entity_poly.pdbx_seq_one_letter_code
_entity_poly.pdbx_strand_id
1 'polypeptide(L)'
;MEVESEESLPFLDVLIQKQPPHSFSYSVYRKPTHTNRYLNAQSHHHPAQLSSVVNTLVSRSIRLSDDNHRPSEINSIRQTLLQNGYHKIQINRSIQKHLNPIPSNKENLPPDQPKTFLPFIKGVTDKISRILTPLNIKTVFTTHSKLCN
;
A
#
# COMPACT_ATOMS: atom_id res chain seq x y z
N MET A 1 12.08 25.73 1.07
CA MET A 1 10.75 26.20 1.50
C MET A 1 9.77 25.80 0.41
N GLU A 2 8.57 25.34 0.75
CA GLU A 2 7.52 25.07 -0.24
C GLU A 2 6.89 26.40 -0.68
N VAL A 3 6.49 26.49 -1.95
CA VAL A 3 6.06 27.74 -2.58
C VAL A 3 4.65 27.55 -3.14
N GLU A 4 3.75 28.46 -2.77
CA GLU A 4 2.40 28.52 -3.32
C GLU A 4 2.43 29.09 -4.74
N SER A 5 1.69 28.47 -5.67
CA SER A 5 1.50 28.95 -7.03
C SER A 5 0.11 28.57 -7.51
N GLU A 6 -0.55 29.45 -8.28
CA GLU A 6 -1.90 29.20 -8.81
C GLU A 6 -2.89 28.73 -7.74
N GLU A 7 -2.92 29.45 -6.61
CA GLU A 7 -3.79 29.16 -5.44
C GLU A 7 -3.61 27.76 -4.84
N SER A 8 -2.50 27.10 -5.19
CA SER A 8 -2.21 25.72 -4.87
C SER A 8 -0.84 25.61 -4.19
N LEU A 9 -0.80 24.87 -3.08
CA LEU A 9 0.41 24.58 -2.31
C LEU A 9 0.64 23.06 -2.26
N PRO A 10 1.65 22.54 -2.98
CA PRO A 10 2.05 21.15 -2.83
C PRO A 10 2.87 20.98 -1.54
N PHE A 11 2.31 20.23 -0.57
CA PHE A 11 2.97 19.88 0.69
C PHE A 11 3.09 18.37 0.84
N LEU A 12 4.33 17.86 0.85
CA LEU A 12 4.64 16.42 0.85
C LEU A 12 3.89 15.64 -0.26
N ASP A 13 2.83 14.93 0.15
CA ASP A 13 2.03 14.01 -0.63
C ASP A 13 0.61 14.55 -0.92
N VAL A 14 0.33 15.79 -0.49
CA VAL A 14 -0.97 16.46 -0.57
C VAL A 14 -0.85 17.73 -1.40
N LEU A 15 -1.81 17.97 -2.27
CA LEU A 15 -2.00 19.24 -2.95
C LEU A 15 -3.13 19.97 -2.23
N ILE A 16 -2.80 21.11 -1.62
CA ILE A 16 -3.75 21.96 -0.92
C ILE A 16 -4.12 23.08 -1.88
N GLN A 17 -5.41 23.24 -2.19
CA GLN A 17 -5.89 24.30 -3.09
C GLN A 17 -6.88 25.18 -2.35
N LYS A 18 -6.74 26.50 -2.48
CA LYS A 18 -7.70 27.45 -1.91
C LYS A 18 -9.02 27.35 -2.67
N GLN A 19 -10.13 27.38 -1.93
CA GLN A 19 -11.48 27.38 -2.45
C GLN A 19 -12.22 28.60 -1.89
N PRO A 20 -12.85 29.44 -2.75
CA PRO A 20 -13.64 30.56 -2.27
C PRO A 20 -14.87 30.08 -1.47
N PRO A 21 -15.32 30.81 -0.42
CA PRO A 21 -14.74 32.05 0.08
C PRO A 21 -13.58 31.84 1.08
N HIS A 22 -13.55 30.76 1.87
CA HIS A 22 -12.55 30.52 2.92
C HIS A 22 -12.36 29.02 3.23
N SER A 23 -12.33 28.18 2.20
CA SER A 23 -12.13 26.74 2.37
C SER A 23 -10.90 26.26 1.61
N PHE A 24 -10.51 25.01 1.84
CA PHE A 24 -9.46 24.34 1.13
C PHE A 24 -9.98 23.03 0.57
N SER A 25 -9.46 22.64 -0.59
CA SER A 25 -9.58 21.29 -1.09
C SER A 25 -8.25 20.57 -1.09
N TYR A 26 -8.28 19.28 -0.82
CA TYR A 26 -7.14 18.39 -0.70
C TYR A 26 -7.25 17.26 -1.72
N SER A 27 -6.14 17.01 -2.40
CA SER A 27 -5.95 15.89 -3.32
C SER A 27 -4.55 15.33 -3.18
N VAL A 28 -4.29 14.16 -3.77
CA VAL A 28 -2.94 13.58 -3.74
C VAL A 28 -2.02 14.33 -4.70
N TYR A 29 -0.98 14.97 -4.16
CA TYR A 29 0.07 15.55 -5.00
C TYR A 29 0.99 14.46 -5.54
N ARG A 30 1.26 14.51 -6.86
CA ARG A 30 2.25 13.68 -7.55
C ARG A 30 3.31 14.61 -8.11
N LYS A 31 4.56 14.42 -7.68
CA LYS A 31 5.70 15.19 -8.20
C LYS A 31 5.80 15.01 -9.73
N PRO A 32 6.32 16.00 -10.48
CA PRO A 32 6.53 15.86 -11.93
C PRO A 32 7.38 14.65 -12.35
N THR A 33 8.26 14.18 -11.45
CA THR A 33 9.11 13.01 -11.64
C THR A 33 8.43 11.68 -11.27
N HIS A 34 7.17 11.69 -10.83
CA HIS A 34 6.45 10.49 -10.42
C HIS A 34 6.09 9.61 -11.61
N THR A 35 6.74 8.46 -11.74
CA THR A 35 6.61 7.59 -12.91
C THR A 35 5.47 6.56 -12.82
N ASN A 36 4.67 6.57 -11.74
CA ASN A 36 3.64 5.55 -11.50
C ASN A 36 4.20 4.10 -11.45
N ARG A 37 5.51 3.93 -11.18
CA ARG A 37 6.14 2.61 -11.05
C ARG A 37 6.19 2.21 -9.57
N TYR A 38 5.59 1.07 -9.28
CA TYR A 38 5.58 0.45 -7.96
C TYR A 38 6.18 -0.96 -8.05
N LEU A 39 6.13 -1.70 -6.94
CA LEU A 39 6.55 -3.09 -6.91
C LEU A 39 5.75 -3.88 -7.95
N ASN A 40 6.43 -4.45 -8.94
CA ASN A 40 5.75 -5.19 -10.00
C ASN A 40 5.17 -6.50 -9.43
N ALA A 41 3.92 -6.84 -9.75
CA ALA A 41 3.27 -8.03 -9.18
C ALA A 41 3.95 -9.37 -9.55
N GLN A 42 4.71 -9.41 -10.64
CA GLN A 42 5.43 -10.58 -11.14
C GLN A 42 6.87 -10.67 -10.64
N SER A 43 7.34 -9.73 -9.82
CA SER A 43 8.73 -9.70 -9.30
C SER A 43 9.01 -10.69 -8.15
N HIS A 44 8.14 -11.70 -7.96
CA HIS A 44 8.34 -12.79 -6.99
C HIS A 44 8.51 -12.33 -5.53
N HIS A 45 7.87 -11.22 -5.13
CA HIS A 45 7.80 -10.83 -3.72
C HIS A 45 6.72 -11.58 -2.95
N HIS A 46 6.89 -11.66 -1.63
CA HIS A 46 5.91 -12.28 -0.74
C HIS A 46 4.55 -11.57 -0.86
N PRO A 47 3.41 -12.30 -0.89
CA PRO A 47 2.08 -11.70 -1.09
C PRO A 47 1.72 -10.56 -0.11
N ALA A 48 2.24 -10.61 1.12
CA ALA A 48 2.05 -9.54 2.10
C ALA A 48 2.71 -8.21 1.67
N GLN A 49 3.89 -8.25 1.05
CA GLN A 49 4.58 -7.06 0.54
C GLN A 49 3.79 -6.45 -0.62
N LEU A 50 3.37 -7.29 -1.58
CA LEU A 50 2.53 -6.86 -2.70
C LEU A 50 1.21 -6.24 -2.20
N SER A 51 0.56 -6.87 -1.22
CA SER A 51 -0.67 -6.36 -0.62
C SER A 51 -0.45 -5.05 0.15
N SER A 52 0.72 -4.88 0.78
CA SER A 52 1.07 -3.64 1.46
C SER A 52 1.12 -2.47 0.49
N VAL A 53 1.69 -2.65 -0.71
CA VAL A 53 1.73 -1.58 -1.73
C VAL A 53 0.31 -1.14 -2.09
N VAL A 54 -0.57 -2.08 -2.40
CA VAL A 54 -1.98 -1.78 -2.72
C VAL A 54 -2.66 -1.04 -1.56
N ASN A 55 -2.56 -1.57 -0.34
CA ASN A 55 -3.20 -0.99 0.84
C ASN A 55 -2.68 0.42 1.15
N THR A 56 -1.38 0.66 1.01
CA THR A 56 -0.80 1.98 1.24
C THR A 56 -1.32 3.00 0.24
N LEU A 57 -1.36 2.67 -1.06
CA LEU A 57 -1.86 3.58 -2.09
C LEU A 57 -3.36 3.86 -1.93
N VAL A 58 -4.15 2.84 -1.65
CA VAL A 58 -5.59 2.99 -1.39
C VAL A 58 -5.82 3.84 -0.13
N SER A 59 -5.16 3.52 0.98
CA SER A 59 -5.26 4.29 2.22
C SER A 59 -4.86 5.74 2.01
N ARG A 60 -3.80 6.00 1.25
CA ARG A 60 -3.35 7.36 0.93
C ARG A 60 -4.41 8.11 0.14
N SER A 61 -4.97 7.50 -0.91
CA SER A 61 -6.02 8.14 -1.72
C SER A 61 -7.25 8.54 -0.90
N ILE A 62 -7.64 7.71 0.08
CA ILE A 62 -8.79 7.97 0.94
C ILE A 62 -8.48 9.01 2.02
N ARG A 63 -7.31 8.94 2.66
CA ARG A 63 -6.94 9.82 3.78
C ARG A 63 -6.51 11.22 3.36
N LEU A 64 -5.90 11.37 2.20
CA LEU A 64 -5.32 12.64 1.74
C LEU A 64 -6.22 13.41 0.77
N SER A 65 -7.30 12.80 0.29
CA SER A 65 -8.20 13.42 -0.68
C SER A 65 -9.58 13.62 -0.10
N ASP A 66 -10.18 14.74 -0.47
CA ASP A 66 -11.55 15.08 -0.09
C ASP A 66 -12.57 14.24 -0.84
N ASP A 67 -13.81 14.31 -0.39
CA ASP A 67 -14.94 13.59 -0.98
C ASP A 67 -15.08 13.88 -2.48
N ASN A 68 -14.79 15.11 -2.90
CA ASN A 68 -14.87 15.53 -4.31
C ASN A 68 -13.76 14.92 -5.18
N HIS A 69 -12.54 14.79 -4.64
CA HIS A 69 -11.36 14.33 -5.38
C HIS A 69 -11.12 12.83 -5.27
N ARG A 70 -11.60 12.20 -4.18
CA ARG A 70 -11.35 10.80 -3.86
C ARG A 70 -11.77 9.82 -4.96
N PRO A 71 -12.92 9.96 -5.65
CA PRO A 71 -13.29 9.04 -6.73
C PRO A 71 -12.28 9.04 -7.88
N SER A 72 -11.80 10.23 -8.27
CA SER A 72 -10.78 10.38 -9.31
C SER A 72 -9.45 9.77 -8.85
N GLU A 73 -9.05 10.02 -7.61
CA GLU A 73 -7.81 9.50 -7.04
C GLU A 73 -7.80 7.97 -6.92
N ILE A 74 -8.90 7.37 -6.46
CA ILE A 74 -9.06 5.91 -6.43
C ILE A 74 -8.98 5.33 -7.85
N ASN A 75 -9.55 5.99 -8.85
CA ASN A 75 -9.49 5.52 -10.22
C ASN A 75 -8.06 5.58 -10.78
N SER A 76 -7.34 6.69 -10.53
CA SER A 76 -5.93 6.87 -10.90
C SER A 76 -5.04 5.77 -10.29
N ILE A 77 -5.22 5.47 -8.99
CA ILE A 77 -4.51 4.37 -8.32
C ILE A 77 -4.89 3.01 -8.89
N ARG A 78 -6.17 2.77 -9.19
CA ARG A 78 -6.62 1.52 -9.83
C ARG A 78 -5.91 1.30 -11.17
N GLN A 79 -5.89 2.30 -12.05
CA GLN A 79 -5.20 2.19 -13.34
C GLN A 79 -3.71 1.95 -13.16
N THR A 80 -3.08 2.67 -12.24
CA THR A 80 -1.66 2.51 -11.97
C THR A 80 -1.32 1.11 -11.47
N LEU A 81 -2.10 0.56 -10.53
CA LEU A 81 -1.90 -0.80 -10.02
C LEU A 81 -2.09 -1.86 -11.11
N LEU A 82 -3.06 -1.67 -12.01
CA LEU A 82 -3.25 -2.57 -13.16
C LEU A 82 -2.02 -2.54 -14.08
N GLN A 83 -1.46 -1.37 -14.36
CA GLN A 83 -0.24 -1.21 -15.15
C GLN A 83 0.98 -1.87 -14.48
N ASN A 84 1.01 -1.95 -13.15
CA ASN A 84 2.06 -2.66 -12.39
C ASN A 84 1.78 -4.17 -12.23
N GLY A 85 0.79 -4.71 -12.94
CA GLY A 85 0.52 -6.15 -13.04
C GLY A 85 -0.37 -6.72 -11.92
N TYR A 86 -0.97 -5.88 -11.08
CA TYR A 86 -1.85 -6.33 -9.99
C TYR A 86 -3.22 -6.77 -10.49
N HIS A 87 -3.81 -7.77 -9.84
CA HIS A 87 -5.14 -8.27 -10.22
C HIS A 87 -6.27 -7.36 -9.72
N LYS A 88 -7.27 -7.11 -10.59
CA LYS A 88 -8.48 -6.32 -10.28
C LYS A 88 -9.15 -6.71 -8.97
N ILE A 89 -9.22 -8.01 -8.69
CA ILE A 89 -9.85 -8.56 -7.47
C ILE A 89 -9.11 -8.09 -6.21
N GLN A 90 -7.78 -8.13 -6.21
CA GLN A 90 -6.97 -7.68 -5.07
C GLN A 90 -7.15 -6.17 -4.82
N ILE A 91 -7.14 -5.39 -5.89
CA ILE A 91 -7.33 -3.93 -5.83
C ILE A 91 -8.70 -3.60 -5.26
N ASN A 92 -9.77 -4.20 -5.80
CA ASN A 92 -11.14 -3.93 -5.37
C ASN A 92 -11.37 -4.35 -3.91
N ARG A 93 -10.82 -5.50 -3.46
CA ARG A 93 -10.89 -5.90 -2.05
C ARG A 93 -10.24 -4.88 -1.12
N SER A 94 -9.08 -4.34 -1.51
CA SER A 94 -8.40 -3.30 -0.72
C SER A 94 -9.24 -2.02 -0.64
N ILE A 95 -9.77 -1.55 -1.78
CA ILE A 95 -10.65 -0.37 -1.82
C ILE A 95 -11.85 -0.56 -0.89
N GLN A 96 -12.57 -1.68 -0.99
CA GLN A 96 -13.73 -1.95 -0.14
C GLN A 96 -13.37 -2.01 1.34
N LYS A 97 -12.26 -2.65 1.69
CA LYS A 97 -11.77 -2.73 3.07
C LYS A 97 -11.47 -1.35 3.67
N HIS A 98 -10.94 -0.43 2.87
CA HIS A 98 -10.58 0.90 3.35
C HIS A 98 -11.75 1.89 3.34
N LEU A 99 -12.74 1.71 2.46
CA LEU A 99 -13.98 2.49 2.48
C LEU A 99 -14.91 2.08 3.62
N ASN A 100 -14.95 0.78 3.93
CA ASN A 100 -15.80 0.19 4.97
C ASN A 100 -14.93 -0.50 6.03
N PRO A 101 -14.23 0.27 6.89
CA PRO A 101 -13.37 -0.30 7.91
C PRO A 101 -14.20 -1.05 8.95
N ILE A 102 -13.97 -2.34 9.09
CA ILE A 102 -14.56 -3.13 10.17
C ILE A 102 -13.71 -2.89 11.44
N PRO A 103 -14.32 -2.52 12.58
CA PRO A 103 -13.58 -2.41 13.84
C PRO A 103 -12.92 -3.75 14.19
N SER A 104 -11.61 -3.71 14.38
CA SER A 104 -10.79 -4.88 14.71
C SER A 104 -10.71 -5.01 16.23
N ASN A 105 -11.31 -6.04 16.83
CA ASN A 105 -11.00 -6.45 18.20
C ASN A 105 -9.56 -6.99 18.23
N LYS A 106 -8.60 -6.15 18.64
CA LYS A 106 -7.17 -6.50 18.75
C LYS A 106 -6.82 -7.05 20.14
N GLU A 107 -7.66 -7.89 20.73
CA GLU A 107 -7.46 -8.30 22.13
C GLU A 107 -6.67 -9.60 22.31
N ASN A 108 -6.16 -10.22 21.27
CA ASN A 108 -5.36 -11.44 21.42
C ASN A 108 -3.97 -11.27 20.81
N LEU A 109 -2.99 -10.99 21.67
CA LEU A 109 -1.58 -11.25 21.36
C LEU A 109 -1.43 -12.77 21.21
N PRO A 110 -1.00 -13.28 20.04
CA PRO A 110 -0.74 -14.70 19.92
C PRO A 110 0.38 -15.08 20.90
N PRO A 111 0.32 -16.29 21.50
CA PRO A 111 1.36 -16.79 22.40
C PRO A 111 2.73 -16.76 21.71
N ASP A 112 3.78 -16.61 22.52
CA ASP A 112 5.15 -16.60 22.00
C ASP A 112 5.44 -17.96 21.34
N GLN A 113 5.84 -17.91 20.07
CA GLN A 113 5.99 -19.08 19.21
C GLN A 113 7.40 -19.05 18.59
N PRO A 114 8.07 -20.21 18.46
CA PRO A 114 9.39 -20.28 17.83
C PRO A 114 9.33 -19.74 16.41
N LYS A 115 10.36 -18.97 16.02
CA LYS A 115 10.43 -18.29 14.71
C LYS A 115 11.59 -18.84 13.90
N THR A 116 11.37 -19.05 12.62
CA THR A 116 12.42 -19.30 11.63
C THR A 116 12.43 -18.19 10.60
N PHE A 117 13.62 -17.87 10.07
CA PHE A 117 13.80 -16.83 9.06
C PHE A 117 14.22 -17.47 7.75
N LEU A 118 13.43 -17.27 6.70
CA LEU A 118 13.69 -17.84 5.38
C LEU A 118 13.70 -16.74 4.32
N PRO A 119 14.60 -16.76 3.32
CA PRO A 119 14.48 -15.87 2.18
C PRO A 119 13.21 -16.23 1.40
N PHE A 120 12.44 -15.24 0.95
CA PHE A 120 11.25 -15.55 0.15
C PHE A 120 11.64 -16.04 -1.25
N ILE A 121 11.36 -17.31 -1.53
CA ILE A 121 11.48 -17.94 -2.85
C ILE A 121 10.14 -18.56 -3.19
N LYS A 122 9.40 -17.93 -4.11
CA LYS A 122 8.06 -18.33 -4.52
C LYS A 122 8.03 -19.83 -4.88
N GLY A 123 7.12 -20.57 -4.26
CA GLY A 123 6.92 -22.00 -4.50
C GLY A 123 7.93 -22.93 -3.80
N VAL A 124 8.99 -22.40 -3.19
CA VAL A 124 9.96 -23.17 -2.39
C VAL A 124 9.75 -22.90 -0.92
N THR A 125 10.04 -21.68 -0.46
CA THR A 125 9.96 -21.34 0.97
C THR A 125 8.51 -21.24 1.46
N ASP A 126 7.56 -21.04 0.55
CA ASP A 126 6.12 -21.17 0.84
C ASP A 126 5.76 -22.59 1.28
N LYS A 127 6.33 -23.61 0.62
CA LYS A 127 6.09 -25.02 0.95
C LYS A 127 6.72 -25.36 2.29
N ILE A 128 7.94 -24.88 2.54
CA ILE A 128 8.61 -25.05 3.84
C ILE A 128 7.76 -24.40 4.94
N SER A 129 7.31 -23.16 4.74
CA SER A 129 6.43 -22.50 5.71
C SER A 129 5.16 -23.31 5.98
N ARG A 130 4.55 -23.91 4.95
CA ARG A 130 3.34 -24.73 5.11
C ARG A 130 3.58 -26.01 5.91
N ILE A 131 4.78 -26.59 5.86
CA ILE A 131 5.18 -27.76 6.66
C ILE A 131 5.46 -27.35 8.11
N LEU A 132 5.98 -26.15 8.34
CA LEU A 132 6.33 -25.64 9.66
C LEU A 132 5.11 -25.11 10.44
N THR A 133 4.06 -24.62 9.76
CA THR A 133 2.85 -24.08 10.42
C THR A 133 2.18 -25.10 11.36
N PRO A 134 1.95 -26.38 10.98
CA PRO A 134 1.41 -27.40 11.90
C PRO A 134 2.31 -27.70 13.11
N LEU A 135 3.61 -27.43 13.02
CA LEU A 135 4.57 -27.63 14.11
C LEU A 135 4.62 -26.42 15.07
N ASN A 136 3.71 -25.45 14.91
CA ASN A 136 3.69 -24.20 15.67
C ASN A 136 4.98 -23.36 15.52
N ILE A 137 5.67 -23.49 14.37
CA ILE A 137 6.86 -22.69 14.05
C ILE A 137 6.46 -21.60 13.05
N LYS A 138 6.59 -20.35 13.47
CA LYS A 138 6.30 -19.19 12.62
C LYS A 138 7.44 -18.95 11.64
N THR A 139 7.12 -18.96 10.35
CA THR A 139 8.08 -18.53 9.32
C THR A 139 8.00 -17.02 9.14
N VAL A 140 9.15 -16.36 9.16
CA VAL A 140 9.33 -14.95 8.83
C VAL A 140 10.12 -14.86 7.54
N PHE A 141 9.50 -14.30 6.50
CA PHE A 141 10.14 -14.15 5.20
C PHE A 141 11.06 -12.93 5.17
N THR A 142 12.27 -13.14 4.65
CA THR A 142 13.33 -12.14 4.50
C THR A 142 13.73 -12.03 3.03
N THR A 143 14.54 -11.03 2.68
CA THR A 143 15.13 -10.91 1.35
C THR A 143 16.45 -11.67 1.29
N HIS A 144 16.73 -12.35 0.18
CA HIS A 144 17.94 -13.16 0.01
C HIS A 144 19.23 -12.35 0.10
N SER A 145 19.23 -11.14 -0.46
CA SER A 145 20.34 -10.20 -0.42
C SER A 145 19.82 -8.84 0.01
N LYS A 146 20.46 -8.25 1.01
CA LYS A 146 20.36 -6.82 1.28
C LYS A 146 21.55 -6.18 0.56
N LEU A 147 21.35 -5.04 -0.08
CA LEU A 147 22.49 -4.26 -0.57
C LEU A 147 23.28 -3.84 0.69
N CYS A 148 24.45 -4.45 0.89
CA CYS A 148 25.40 -3.97 1.87
C CYS A 148 26.01 -2.69 1.28
N ASN A 149 25.60 -1.54 1.79
CA ASN A 149 26.30 -0.28 1.59
C ASN A 149 27.36 -0.13 2.69
#